data_AF-A0AAP8N6J8-F1
#
_entry.id   AF-A0AAP8N6J8-F1
#
_cell.length_a   1.000
_cell.length_b   1.000
_cell.length_c   1.000
_cell.angle_alpha   90.00
_cell.angle_beta   90.00
_cell.angle_gamma   90.00
#
_symmetry.space_group_name_H-M   'P 1'
#
loop_
_entity.id
_entity.type
_entity.pdbx_description
1 polymer ?
#
loop_
_entity_poly.entity_id
_entity_poly.type
_entity_poly.pdbx_seq_one_letter_code
_entity_poly.pdbx_strand_id
1 'polypeptide(L)'
;TLVQGITGLLRSSLGPSVSIETRFAPELEPVMADVNQLELAVLNLATNARDAMPDGGKLLISARMEEVYDQTKLSLAAGRYVCLSVT
;
A
#
# COMPACT_ATOMS: atom_id res chain seq x y z
N THR A 1 -7.49 10.80 -4.49
CA THR A 1 -7.62 9.34 -4.18
C THR A 1 -6.79 9.01 -2.95
N LEU A 2 -7.08 7.92 -2.22
CA LEU A 2 -6.44 7.56 -0.94
C LEU A 2 -4.93 7.80 -0.90
N VAL A 3 -4.20 7.33 -1.92
CA VAL A 3 -2.73 7.38 -1.95
C VAL A 3 -2.21 8.83 -1.98
N GLN A 4 -2.91 9.73 -2.67
CA GLN A 4 -2.57 11.15 -2.67
C GLN A 4 -2.75 11.77 -1.27
N GLY A 5 -3.77 11.35 -0.53
CA GLY A 5 -4.03 11.80 0.84
C GLY A 5 -2.93 11.38 1.81
N ILE A 6 -2.50 10.11 1.76
CA ILE A 6 -1.49 9.60 2.68
C ILE A 6 -0.06 9.99 2.31
N THR A 7 0.21 10.38 1.05
CA THR A 7 1.59 10.69 0.61
C THR A 7 2.22 11.80 1.47
N GLY A 8 1.44 12.78 1.92
CA GLY A 8 1.92 13.83 2.82
C GLY A 8 2.37 13.27 4.19
N LEU A 9 1.53 12.42 4.80
CA LEU A 9 1.80 11.77 6.08
C LEU A 9 3.01 10.84 5.99
N LEU A 10 3.12 10.09 4.90
CA LEU A 10 4.25 9.20 4.64
C LEU A 10 5.55 9.98 4.50
N ARG A 11 5.56 11.11 3.78
CA ARG A 11 6.75 11.97 3.69
C ARG A 11 7.22 12.47 5.06
N SER A 12 6.30 12.84 5.95
CA SER A 12 6.67 13.25 7.31
C SER A 12 7.20 12.09 8.16
N SER A 13 6.66 10.88 8.01
CA SER A 13 7.06 9.72 8.81
C SER A 13 8.39 9.09 8.34
N LEU A 14 8.61 9.04 7.02
CA LEU A 14 9.75 8.36 6.42
C LEU A 14 11.02 9.23 6.39
N GLY A 15 10.86 10.55 6.41
CA GLY A 15 11.97 11.49 6.29
C GLY A 15 12.55 11.57 4.87
N PRO A 16 13.58 12.42 4.68
CA PRO A 16 14.09 12.76 3.35
C PRO A 16 14.96 11.67 2.71
N SER A 17 15.48 10.71 3.49
CA SER A 17 16.35 9.62 3.01
C SER A 17 15.58 8.53 2.28
N VAL A 18 14.26 8.47 2.43
CA VAL A 18 13.41 7.48 1.76
C VAL A 18 12.57 8.18 0.68
N SER A 19 12.77 7.77 -0.57
CA SER A 19 11.95 8.22 -1.69
C SER A 19 10.67 7.40 -1.81
N ILE A 20 9.54 8.05 -2.12
CA ILE A 20 8.25 7.36 -2.31
C ILE A 20 7.91 7.36 -3.79
N GLU A 21 7.69 6.17 -4.36
CA GLU A 21 7.13 5.97 -5.69
C GLU A 21 5.73 5.36 -5.59
N THR A 22 4.85 5.75 -6.51
CA THR A 22 3.51 5.16 -6.61
C THR A 22 3.28 4.59 -8.00
N ARG A 23 2.71 3.39 -8.10
CA ARG A 23 2.38 2.71 -9.36
C ARG A 23 0.98 2.11 -9.32
N PHE A 24 0.05 2.73 -10.03
CA PHE A 24 -1.33 2.29 -10.11
C PHE A 24 -1.72 2.06 -11.57
N ALA A 25 -2.26 0.88 -11.87
CA ALA A 25 -2.81 0.63 -13.19
C ALA A 25 -4.07 1.49 -13.40
N PRO A 26 -4.28 2.06 -14.60
CA PRO A 26 -5.46 2.87 -14.90
C PRO A 26 -6.77 2.06 -14.85
N GLU A 27 -6.68 0.73 -14.95
CA GLU A 27 -7.80 -0.21 -14.95
C GLU A 27 -8.23 -0.67 -13.55
N LEU A 28 -7.74 -0.03 -12.49
CA LEU A 28 -8.13 -0.37 -11.12
C LEU A 28 -9.59 -0.05 -10.88
N GLU A 29 -10.34 -1.05 -10.44
CA GLU A 29 -11.72 -0.90 -10.03
C GLU A 29 -11.80 -0.20 -8.65
N PRO A 30 -12.82 0.64 -8.42
CA PRO A 30 -13.06 1.22 -7.11
C PRO A 30 -13.31 0.12 -6.07
N VAL A 31 -12.76 0.31 -4.88
CA VAL A 31 -12.97 -0.60 -3.75
C VAL A 31 -13.72 0.11 -2.64
N MET A 32 -14.58 -0.64 -1.95
CA MET A 32 -15.21 -0.19 -0.71
C MET A 32 -14.32 -0.63 0.46
N ALA A 33 -13.73 0.34 1.14
CA ALA A 33 -12.86 0.12 2.28
C ALA A 33 -13.03 1.26 3.29
N ASP A 34 -12.73 0.98 4.55
CA ASP A 34 -12.54 2.04 5.54
C ASP A 34 -11.22 2.75 5.24
N VAL A 35 -11.33 4.02 4.88
CA VAL A 35 -10.19 4.87 4.53
C VAL A 35 -9.21 4.93 5.69
N ASN A 36 -9.66 5.24 6.91
CA ASN A 36 -8.80 5.44 8.08
C ASN A 36 -8.02 4.15 8.42
N GLN A 37 -8.67 2.99 8.34
CA GLN A 37 -8.00 1.70 8.57
C GLN A 37 -6.90 1.44 7.54
N LEU A 38 -7.15 1.77 6.28
CA LEU A 38 -6.18 1.57 5.21
C LEU A 38 -5.01 2.56 5.32
N GLU A 39 -5.26 3.81 5.72
CA GLU A 39 -4.19 4.78 6.00
C GLU A 39 -3.27 4.31 7.12
N LEU A 40 -3.83 3.81 8.23
CA LEU A 40 -3.07 3.26 9.35
C LEU A 40 -2.25 2.02 8.94
N ALA A 41 -2.85 1.12 8.14
CA ALA A 41 -2.15 -0.06 7.64
C ALA A 41 -0.94 0.32 6.77
N VAL A 42 -1.10 1.26 5.83
CA VAL A 42 0.00 1.71 4.98
C VAL A 42 1.08 2.43 5.80
N LEU A 43 0.71 3.25 6.78
CA LEU A 43 1.67 3.94 7.64
C LEU A 43 2.53 2.95 8.45
N ASN A 44 1.93 1.88 8.98
CA ASN A 44 2.65 0.85 9.71
C ASN A 44 3.65 0.12 8.79
N LEU A 45 3.23 -0.27 7.58
CA LEU A 45 4.11 -0.92 6.60
C LEU A 45 5.27 0.00 6.19
N ALA A 46 4.99 1.28 5.96
CA ALA A 46 5.99 2.26 5.58
C ALA A 46 7.02 2.49 6.70
N THR A 47 6.55 2.57 7.95
CA THR A 47 7.42 2.71 9.13
C THR A 47 8.35 1.49 9.26
N ASN A 48 7.79 0.28 9.12
CA ASN A 48 8.59 -0.96 9.12
C ASN A 48 9.63 -0.98 8.00
N ALA A 49 9.27 -0.51 6.80
CA ALA A 49 10.19 -0.43 5.67
C ALA A 49 11.32 0.58 5.93
N ARG A 50 11.03 1.76 6.49
CA ARG A 50 12.04 2.75 6.91
C ARG A 50 13.02 2.16 7.91
N ASP A 51 12.50 1.47 8.93
CA ASP A 51 13.33 0.89 9.98
C ASP A 51 14.26 -0.21 9.43
N ALA A 52 13.87 -0.87 8.34
CA ALA A 52 14.71 -1.78 7.57
C ALA A 52 15.67 -1.10 6.58
N MET A 53 15.58 0.23 6.39
CA MET A 53 16.38 1.04 5.45
C MET A 53 17.19 2.13 6.17
N PRO A 54 18.22 1.77 6.98
CA PRO A 54 18.98 2.74 7.78
C PRO A 54 19.74 3.78 6.94
N ASP A 55 20.19 3.42 5.74
CA ASP A 55 20.89 4.32 4.81
C ASP A 55 19.94 5.03 3.83
N GLY A 56 18.63 4.89 4.04
CA GLY A 56 17.61 5.35 3.11
C GLY A 56 17.30 4.35 2.01
N GLY A 57 16.50 4.77 1.04
CA GLY A 57 16.07 3.89 -0.05
C GLY A 57 14.81 4.36 -0.76
N LYS A 58 14.01 3.38 -1.18
CA LYS A 58 12.83 3.63 -2.00
C LYS A 58 11.69 2.74 -1.56
N LEU A 59 10.59 3.40 -1.19
CA LEU A 59 9.32 2.77 -0.90
C LEU A 59 8.44 2.83 -2.14
N LEU A 60 8.03 1.68 -2.67
CA LEU A 60 7.08 1.55 -3.76
C LEU A 60 5.71 1.17 -3.22
N ILE A 61 4.72 2.04 -3.45
CA ILE A 61 3.31 1.73 -3.22
C ILE A 61 2.67 1.41 -4.56
N SER A 62 2.12 0.21 -4.70
CA SER A 62 1.47 -0.22 -5.93
C SER A 62 0.14 -0.89 -5.68
N ALA A 63 -0.74 -0.87 -6.68
CA ALA A 63 -1.95 -1.66 -6.64
C ALA A 63 -2.22 -2.35 -7.98
N ARG A 64 -2.73 -3.57 -7.90
CA ARG A 64 -3.11 -4.39 -9.06
C ARG A 64 -4.39 -5.16 -8.77
N MET A 65 -5.10 -5.55 -9.83
CA MET A 65 -6.16 -6.54 -9.72
C MET A 65 -5.55 -7.91 -9.44
N GLU A 66 -6.18 -8.66 -8.55
CA GLU A 66 -5.79 -10.01 -8.15
C GLU A 66 -7.04 -10.88 -8.07
N GLU A 67 -6.98 -12.07 -8.67
CA GLU A 67 -8.06 -13.05 -8.59
C GLU A 67 -7.71 -14.08 -7.53
N VAL A 68 -8.52 -14.11 -6.48
CA VAL A 68 -8.39 -15.09 -5.41
C VAL A 68 -9.30 -16.26 -5.76
N TYR A 69 -8.71 -17.43 -5.93
CA TYR A 69 -9.42 -18.67 -6.24
C TYR A 69 -9.45 -19.64 -5.05
N ASP A 70 -8.51 -19.49 -4.12
CA ASP A 70 -8.29 -20.42 -3.02
C ASP A 70 -8.55 -19.74 -1.67
N GLN A 71 -9.62 -20.19 -1.00
CA GLN A 71 -10.04 -19.66 0.30
C GLN A 71 -9.12 -20.09 1.44
N THR A 72 -8.29 -21.12 1.24
CA THR A 72 -7.48 -21.73 2.32
C THR A 72 -6.27 -20.92 2.72
N LYS A 73 -5.74 -20.05 1.83
CA LYS A 73 -4.53 -19.24 2.11
C LYS A 73 -4.80 -17.88 2.72
N LEU A 74 -5.97 -17.29 2.47
CA LEU A 74 -6.19 -15.85 2.75
C LEU A 74 -7.45 -15.55 3.58
N SER A 75 -8.24 -16.54 3.99
CA SER A 75 -9.56 -16.30 4.63
C SER A 75 -10.44 -15.32 3.83
N LEU A 76 -10.23 -15.27 2.51
CA LEU A 76 -10.98 -14.45 1.56
C LEU A 76 -11.86 -15.38 0.73
N ALA A 77 -13.06 -14.92 0.41
CA ALA A 77 -13.90 -15.60 -0.58
C ALA A 77 -13.20 -15.60 -1.94
N ALA A 78 -13.58 -16.53 -2.82
CA ALA A 78 -13.12 -16.47 -4.19
C ALA A 78 -13.70 -15.22 -4.88
N GLY A 79 -12.89 -14.49 -5.66
CA GLY A 79 -13.32 -13.26 -6.30
C GLY A 79 -12.18 -12.38 -6.81
N ARG A 80 -12.55 -11.21 -7.34
CA ARG A 80 -11.64 -10.18 -7.82
C ARG A 80 -11.40 -9.15 -6.72
N TYR A 81 -10.13 -8.91 -6.42
CA TYR A 81 -9.69 -8.00 -5.37
C TYR A 81 -8.67 -7.02 -5.93
N VAL A 82 -8.57 -5.84 -5.30
CA VAL A 82 -7.40 -4.98 -5.49
C VAL A 82 -6.38 -5.34 -4.43
N CYS A 83 -5.21 -5.82 -4.87
CA CYS A 83 -4.07 -6.03 -4.01
C CYS A 83 -3.28 -4.72 -3.92
N LEU A 84 -3.25 -4.11 -2.73
CA LEU A 84 -2.34 -3.02 -2.41
C LEU A 84 -1.03 -3.62 -1.88
N SER A 85 0.10 -3.17 -2.41
CA SER A 85 1.44 -3.63 -2.03
C SER A 85 2.33 -2.45 -1.66
N VAL A 86 3.12 -2.64 -0.60
CA VAL A 86 4.14 -1.70 -0.12
C VAL A 86 5.45 -2.48 -0.05
N THR A 87 6.47 -2.02 -0.77
CA THR A 87 7.74 -2.74 -0.97
C THR A 87 8.92 -1.80 -0.95
#